data_AF-A0A2I0QMC6-F1
#
_entry.id   AF-A0A2I0QMC6-F1
#
_cell.length_a   1.000
_cell.length_b   1.000
_cell.length_c   1.000
_cell.angle_alpha   90.00
_cell.angle_beta   90.00
_cell.angle_gamma   90.00
#
_symmetry.space_group_name_H-M   'P 1'
#
loop_
_entity.id
_entity.type
_entity.pdbx_description
1 polymer ?
#
loop_
_entity_poly.entity_id
_entity_poly.type
_entity_poly.pdbx_seq_one_letter_code
_entity_poly.pdbx_strand_id
1 'polypeptide(L)'
;NDIVEIVKEISEIEGIKDISMTTNGFFLAQFAHRLKNNGLNRINIGCDSLSSSILQKNIGNIEKGLKSAEDAGLNPLKINMVVLKGINENETGKMMEISKKYNAILQLIELIPTNKFFFDKFFFSLEGIEKELERKADKIFVRDVNFRKQYFVDGAVVEVVRAHLNQNFCKNCRKIRITSDGFIKPCLMRDDNLVKINFKSDEEIMKSLLEGINKREIYYR
;
A
#
# COMPACT_ATOMS: atom_id res chain seq x y z
N ASN A 1 13.09 -2.57 18.99
CA ASN A 1 12.73 -3.98 18.64
C ASN A 1 11.23 -4.16 18.50
N ASP A 2 10.50 -3.06 18.63
CA ASP A 2 9.13 -3.04 19.13
C ASP A 2 8.15 -3.44 18.03
N ILE A 3 8.51 -3.22 16.76
CA ILE A 3 7.70 -3.66 15.62
C ILE A 3 7.50 -5.18 15.59
N VAL A 4 8.48 -5.97 16.04
CA VAL A 4 8.34 -7.44 16.08
C VAL A 4 7.37 -7.85 17.17
N GLU A 5 7.42 -7.18 18.32
CA GLU A 5 6.53 -7.40 19.46
C GLU A 5 5.09 -6.98 19.12
N ILE A 6 4.91 -5.80 18.52
CA ILE A 6 3.60 -5.33 18.04
C ILE A 6 2.98 -6.33 17.06
N VAL A 7 3.76 -6.84 16.10
CA VAL A 7 3.28 -7.86 15.15
C VAL A 7 2.88 -9.14 15.88
N LYS A 8 3.67 -9.58 16.87
CA LYS A 8 3.36 -10.75 17.70
C LYS A 8 2.05 -10.57 18.45
N GLU A 9 1.89 -9.47 19.19
CA GLU A 9 0.69 -9.18 19.96
C GLU A 9 -0.56 -9.12 19.06
N ILE A 10 -0.46 -8.48 17.89
CA ILE A 10 -1.57 -8.44 16.92
C ILE A 10 -1.89 -9.84 16.38
N SER A 11 -0.89 -10.70 16.16
CA SER A 11 -1.09 -12.06 15.65
C SER A 11 -1.78 -13.01 16.62
N GLU A 12 -1.72 -12.71 17.91
CA GLU A 12 -2.34 -13.51 18.97
C GLU A 12 -3.81 -13.12 19.19
N ILE A 13 -4.29 -12.03 18.60
CA ILE A 13 -5.69 -11.59 18.72
C ILE A 13 -6.62 -12.48 17.89
N GLU A 14 -7.60 -13.09 18.56
CA GLU A 14 -8.63 -13.90 17.91
C GLU A 14 -9.39 -13.09 16.85
N GLY A 15 -9.57 -13.67 15.67
CA GLY A 15 -10.25 -13.05 14.53
C GLY A 15 -9.35 -12.28 13.57
N ILE A 16 -8.09 -11.97 13.94
CA ILE A 16 -7.11 -11.40 13.02
C ILE A 16 -6.49 -12.53 12.19
N LYS A 17 -6.84 -12.58 10.90
CA LYS A 17 -6.40 -13.64 9.96
C LYS A 17 -5.24 -13.24 9.07
N ASP A 18 -4.93 -11.94 9.02
CA ASP A 18 -4.08 -11.39 7.99
C ASP A 18 -3.42 -10.06 8.44
N ILE A 19 -2.11 -10.09 8.56
CA ILE A 19 -1.26 -8.98 8.99
C ILE A 19 -0.33 -8.64 7.82
N SER A 20 -0.32 -7.35 7.49
CA SER A 20 0.57 -6.82 6.46
C SER A 20 1.24 -5.55 6.90
N MET A 21 2.51 -5.41 6.54
CA MET A 21 3.29 -4.21 6.80
C MET A 21 3.62 -3.50 5.49
N THR A 22 3.77 -2.17 5.54
CA THR A 22 4.32 -1.37 4.45
C THR A 22 5.63 -0.75 4.89
N THR A 23 6.68 -0.81 4.07
CA THR A 23 8.02 -0.30 4.38
C THR A 23 8.72 0.19 3.11
N ASN A 24 9.80 0.97 3.24
CA ASN A 24 10.72 1.25 2.13
C ASN A 24 11.75 0.13 1.91
N GLY A 25 11.72 -0.92 2.74
CA GLY A 25 12.57 -2.10 2.60
C GLY A 25 13.98 -1.99 3.17
N PHE A 26 14.40 -0.80 3.65
CA PHE A 26 15.78 -0.54 4.07
C PHE A 26 16.27 -1.49 5.17
N PHE A 27 15.48 -1.65 6.24
CA PHE A 27 15.81 -2.56 7.35
C PHE A 27 15.25 -3.97 7.18
N LEU A 28 14.65 -4.29 6.03
CA LEU A 28 13.89 -5.52 5.89
C LEU A 28 14.77 -6.77 6.01
N ALA A 29 16.00 -6.72 5.51
CA ALA A 29 16.98 -7.80 5.68
C ALA A 29 17.24 -8.17 7.16
N GLN A 30 17.17 -7.18 8.06
CA GLN A 30 17.38 -7.41 9.50
C GLN A 30 16.15 -8.00 10.20
N PHE A 31 14.94 -7.71 9.69
CA PHE A 31 13.70 -8.01 10.41
C PHE A 31 12.82 -9.08 9.75
N ALA A 32 13.00 -9.40 8.46
CA ALA A 32 12.06 -10.21 7.69
C ALA A 32 11.72 -11.57 8.35
N HIS A 33 12.73 -12.35 8.72
CA HIS A 33 12.53 -13.64 9.40
C HIS A 33 11.86 -13.48 10.76
N ARG A 34 12.29 -12.50 11.56
CA ARG A 34 11.69 -12.24 12.88
C ARG A 34 10.23 -11.84 12.75
N LEU A 35 9.89 -10.99 11.79
CA LEU A 35 8.53 -10.57 11.51
C LEU A 35 7.66 -11.75 11.05
N LYS A 36 8.15 -12.58 10.12
CA LYS A 36 7.44 -13.79 9.69
C LYS A 36 7.16 -14.72 10.87
N ASN A 37 8.18 -15.03 11.66
CA ASN A 37 8.09 -15.97 12.78
C ASN A 37 7.12 -15.48 13.87
N ASN A 38 6.83 -14.18 13.92
CA ASN A 38 5.87 -13.58 14.86
C ASN A 38 4.51 -13.27 14.21
N GLY A 39 4.20 -13.86 13.04
CA GLY A 39 2.87 -13.82 12.46
C GLY A 39 2.64 -12.83 11.32
N LEU A 40 3.67 -12.09 10.86
CA LEU A 40 3.53 -11.25 9.66
C LEU A 40 3.26 -12.14 8.43
N ASN A 41 2.15 -11.92 7.73
CA ASN A 41 1.80 -12.75 6.57
C ASN A 41 2.49 -12.25 5.29
N ARG A 42 2.39 -10.94 5.04
CA ARG A 42 2.84 -10.32 3.79
C ARG A 42 3.43 -8.93 3.96
N ILE A 43 4.09 -8.43 2.92
CA ILE A 43 4.72 -7.11 2.94
C ILE A 43 4.47 -6.31 1.67
N ASN A 44 4.40 -4.98 1.81
CA ASN A 44 4.34 -4.03 0.72
C ASN A 44 5.59 -3.14 0.79
N ILE A 45 6.41 -3.14 -0.26
CA ILE A 45 7.62 -2.33 -0.33
C ILE A 45 7.35 -1.13 -1.22
N GLY A 46 7.41 0.07 -0.64
CA GLY A 46 7.34 1.32 -1.39
C GLY A 46 8.67 1.57 -2.11
N CYS A 47 8.61 1.72 -3.43
CA CYS A 47 9.76 2.08 -4.26
C CYS A 47 9.28 2.97 -5.41
N ASP A 48 9.49 4.26 -5.26
CA ASP A 48 9.09 5.24 -6.27
C ASP A 48 10.15 5.40 -7.36
N SER A 49 11.39 4.95 -7.20
CA SER A 49 12.36 4.97 -8.30
C SER A 49 13.49 3.95 -8.15
N LEU A 50 13.97 3.46 -9.29
CA LEU A 50 15.11 2.55 -9.41
C LEU A 50 16.44 3.29 -9.54
N SER A 51 16.44 4.53 -10.05
CA SER A 51 17.67 5.23 -10.42
C SER A 51 17.76 6.70 -10.00
N SER A 52 16.68 7.31 -9.49
CA SER A 52 16.68 8.77 -9.32
C SER A 52 17.51 9.25 -8.12
N SER A 53 18.39 10.22 -8.41
CA SER A 53 19.05 11.08 -7.42
C SER A 53 18.07 12.06 -6.75
N ILE A 54 16.86 12.22 -7.29
CA ILE A 54 15.84 13.18 -6.85
C ILE A 54 15.04 12.64 -5.65
N LEU A 55 14.78 11.33 -5.61
CA LEU A 55 14.00 10.67 -4.55
C LEU A 55 14.90 10.04 -3.46
N GLN A 56 16.10 10.59 -3.27
CA GLN A 56 17.24 10.06 -2.49
C GLN A 56 17.01 9.64 -1.02
N LYS A 57 15.78 9.70 -0.48
CA LYS A 57 15.52 9.27 0.89
C LYS A 57 15.14 7.79 0.94
N ASN A 58 16.12 6.97 1.29
CA ASN A 58 15.93 5.57 1.70
C ASN A 58 15.50 4.62 0.59
N ILE A 59 16.14 4.69 -0.59
CA ILE A 59 16.17 3.55 -1.50
C ILE A 59 17.05 2.49 -0.83
N GLY A 60 16.46 1.72 0.08
CA GLY A 60 16.95 0.37 0.32
C GLY A 60 16.99 -0.32 -1.03
N ASN A 61 18.05 -1.08 -1.30
CA ASN A 61 18.10 -1.88 -2.52
C ASN A 61 16.83 -2.75 -2.56
N ILE A 62 15.87 -2.39 -3.43
CA ILE A 62 14.53 -3.00 -3.47
C ILE A 62 14.66 -4.51 -3.64
N GLU A 63 15.60 -4.94 -4.47
CA GLU A 63 15.91 -6.34 -4.68
C GLU A 63 16.41 -7.03 -3.41
N LYS A 64 17.27 -6.37 -2.61
CA LYS A 64 17.68 -6.90 -1.31
C LYS A 64 16.49 -7.04 -0.36
N GLY A 65 15.59 -6.05 -0.34
CA GLY A 65 14.36 -6.08 0.46
C GLY A 65 13.42 -7.21 0.04
N LEU A 66 13.14 -7.32 -1.26
CA LEU A 66 12.32 -8.38 -1.86
C LEU A 66 12.92 -9.76 -1.60
N LYS A 67 14.23 -9.91 -1.82
CA LYS A 67 14.92 -11.17 -1.59
C LYS A 67 14.82 -11.61 -0.12
N SER A 68 15.06 -10.69 0.81
CA SER A 68 14.93 -10.99 2.24
C SER A 68 13.51 -11.37 2.65
N ALA A 69 12.50 -10.77 2.02
CA ALA A 69 11.10 -11.08 2.27
C ALA A 69 10.69 -12.44 1.70
N GLU A 70 11.15 -12.76 0.49
CA GLU A 70 11.00 -14.06 -0.16
C GLU A 70 11.66 -15.16 0.68
N ASP A 71 12.91 -14.96 1.11
CA ASP A 71 13.65 -15.91 1.95
C ASP A 71 12.99 -16.16 3.30
N ALA A 72 12.35 -15.12 3.86
CA ALA A 72 11.53 -15.24 5.07
C ALA A 72 10.16 -15.89 4.82
N GLY A 73 9.77 -16.18 3.58
CA GLY A 73 8.47 -16.77 3.25
C GLY A 73 7.29 -15.80 3.45
N LEU A 74 7.52 -14.49 3.34
CA LEU A 74 6.45 -13.48 3.32
C LEU A 74 5.78 -13.52 1.94
N ASN A 75 4.45 -13.68 1.90
CA ASN A 75 3.71 -13.85 0.65
C ASN A 75 2.25 -13.41 0.80
N PRO A 76 1.64 -12.68 -0.17
CA PRO A 76 2.24 -12.11 -1.38
C PRO A 76 3.23 -10.98 -1.10
N LEU A 77 4.30 -10.89 -1.91
CA LEU A 77 5.11 -9.68 -1.97
C LEU A 77 4.42 -8.63 -2.84
N LYS A 78 4.52 -7.36 -2.43
CA LYS A 78 3.98 -6.23 -3.19
C LYS A 78 5.01 -5.12 -3.34
N ILE A 79 5.03 -4.50 -4.50
CA ILE A 79 5.81 -3.30 -4.78
C ILE A 79 4.82 -2.17 -5.05
N ASN A 80 4.95 -1.06 -4.34
CA ASN A 80 4.14 0.13 -4.57
C ASN A 80 5.00 1.22 -5.18
N MET A 81 4.60 1.69 -6.36
CA MET A 81 5.28 2.77 -7.08
C MET A 81 4.26 3.87 -7.38
N VAL A 82 4.45 5.06 -6.79
CA VAL A 82 3.70 6.25 -7.22
C VAL A 82 4.34 6.76 -8.50
N VAL A 83 3.56 6.79 -9.58
CA VAL A 83 4.07 7.21 -10.89
C VAL A 83 3.93 8.73 -11.02
N LEU A 84 5.05 9.39 -11.28
CA LEU A 84 5.23 10.83 -11.31
C LEU A 84 5.78 11.25 -12.67
N LYS A 85 5.12 12.23 -13.29
CA LYS A 85 5.48 12.79 -14.59
C LYS A 85 6.84 13.49 -14.55
N GLY A 86 7.68 13.20 -15.54
CA GLY A 86 9.03 13.72 -15.69
C GLY A 86 10.03 13.20 -14.67
N ILE A 87 9.69 12.15 -13.91
CA ILE A 87 10.52 11.64 -12.81
C ILE A 87 10.78 10.15 -12.97
N ASN A 88 9.73 9.32 -13.04
CA ASN A 88 9.86 7.86 -12.95
C ASN A 88 8.89 7.11 -13.88
N GLU A 89 8.08 7.77 -14.69
CA GLU A 89 7.07 7.13 -15.54
C GLU A 89 7.70 6.15 -16.56
N ASN A 90 8.94 6.43 -16.97
CA ASN A 90 9.76 5.61 -17.83
C ASN A 90 10.38 4.38 -17.14
N GLU A 91 10.30 4.28 -15.81
CA GLU A 91 10.82 3.15 -15.03
C GLU A 91 9.79 2.04 -14.83
N THR A 92 8.51 2.27 -15.16
CA THR A 92 7.39 1.34 -14.94
C THR A 92 7.63 -0.05 -15.54
N GLY A 93 8.16 -0.12 -16.77
CA GLY A 93 8.52 -1.39 -17.42
C GLY A 93 9.66 -2.14 -16.72
N LYS A 94 10.70 -1.43 -16.28
CA LYS A 94 11.80 -2.05 -15.50
C LYS A 94 11.30 -2.56 -14.14
N MET A 95 10.40 -1.81 -13.50
CA MET A 95 9.78 -2.22 -12.24
C MET A 95 8.94 -3.48 -12.40
N MET A 96 8.25 -3.64 -13.54
CA MET A 96 7.50 -4.85 -13.87
C MET A 96 8.41 -6.08 -14.05
N GLU A 97 9.60 -5.92 -14.65
CA GLU A 97 10.60 -7.00 -14.71
C GLU A 97 11.12 -7.40 -13.32
N ILE A 98 11.37 -6.41 -12.45
CA ILE A 98 11.76 -6.69 -11.05
C ILE A 98 10.62 -7.40 -10.31
N SER A 99 9.38 -6.96 -10.46
CA SER A 99 8.25 -7.59 -9.78
C SER A 99 8.07 -9.03 -10.23
N LYS A 100 8.20 -9.29 -11.53
CA LYS A 100 8.21 -10.66 -12.09
C LYS A 100 9.30 -11.53 -11.50
N LYS A 101 10.54 -11.03 -11.43
CA LYS A 101 11.70 -11.77 -10.89
C LYS A 101 11.47 -12.29 -9.47
N TYR A 102 10.79 -11.51 -8.62
CA TYR A 102 10.52 -11.85 -7.22
C TYR A 102 9.08 -12.32 -6.96
N ASN A 103 8.33 -12.68 -8.01
CA ASN A 103 6.93 -13.06 -7.94
C ASN A 103 6.07 -12.08 -7.10
N ALA A 104 6.39 -10.80 -7.21
CA ALA A 104 5.73 -9.72 -6.50
C ALA A 104 4.63 -9.08 -7.36
N ILE A 105 3.57 -8.63 -6.70
CA ILE A 105 2.51 -7.86 -7.34
C ILE A 105 2.96 -6.39 -7.39
N LEU A 106 3.11 -5.83 -8.59
CA LEU A 106 3.41 -4.42 -8.79
C LEU A 106 2.13 -3.59 -8.74
N GLN A 107 2.05 -2.63 -7.82
CA GLN A 107 1.00 -1.61 -7.79
C GLN A 107 1.55 -0.31 -8.35
N LEU A 108 1.10 0.06 -9.55
CA LEU A 108 1.30 1.39 -10.11
C LEU A 108 0.21 2.32 -9.58
N ILE A 109 0.60 3.39 -8.91
CA ILE A 109 -0.30 4.25 -8.15
C ILE A 109 -0.30 5.65 -8.76
N GLU A 110 -1.48 6.18 -9.06
CA GLU A 110 -1.63 7.59 -9.44
C GLU A 110 -1.40 8.49 -8.23
N LEU A 111 -0.70 9.60 -8.47
CA LEU A 111 -0.54 10.65 -7.47
C LEU A 111 -1.91 11.16 -7.02
N ILE A 112 -2.09 11.34 -5.71
CA ILE A 112 -3.29 11.96 -5.12
C ILE A 112 -3.04 13.45 -4.84
N PRO A 113 -4.06 14.32 -4.94
CA PRO A 113 -3.89 15.77 -4.85
C PRO A 113 -3.81 16.26 -3.39
N THR A 114 -2.77 15.88 -2.66
CA THR A 114 -2.54 16.38 -1.29
C THR A 114 -1.95 17.79 -1.26
N ASN A 115 -1.22 18.17 -2.31
CA ASN A 115 -0.71 19.50 -2.54
C ASN A 115 -0.97 19.89 -3.99
N LYS A 116 -1.70 20.98 -4.22
CA LYS A 116 -2.13 21.40 -5.56
C LYS A 116 -0.94 21.63 -6.50
N PHE A 117 0.06 22.38 -6.07
CA PHE A 117 1.22 22.67 -6.91
C PHE A 117 2.01 21.41 -7.28
N PHE A 118 2.22 20.50 -6.31
CA PHE A 118 2.90 19.24 -6.55
C PHE A 118 2.10 18.34 -7.49
N PHE A 119 0.79 18.25 -7.30
CA PHE A 119 -0.11 17.48 -8.16
C PHE A 119 -0.11 18.01 -9.60
N ASP A 120 -0.35 19.31 -9.79
CA ASP A 120 -0.41 19.93 -11.12
C ASP A 120 0.91 19.73 -11.89
N LYS A 121 2.05 19.71 -11.18
CA LYS A 121 3.38 19.54 -11.78
C LYS A 121 3.71 18.08 -12.12
N PHE A 122 3.37 17.13 -11.23
CA PHE A 122 3.88 15.76 -11.31
C PHE A 122 2.81 14.69 -11.56
N PHE A 123 1.54 15.05 -11.68
CA PHE A 123 0.48 14.09 -12.00
C PHE A 123 0.73 13.45 -13.37
N PHE A 124 0.68 12.11 -13.38
CA PHE A 124 0.74 11.28 -14.58
C PHE A 124 -0.48 10.36 -14.59
N SER A 125 -1.31 10.45 -15.64
CA SER A 125 -2.46 9.56 -15.80
C SER A 125 -1.97 8.16 -16.18
N LEU A 126 -2.45 7.15 -15.45
CA LEU A 126 -2.13 5.75 -15.75
C LEU A 126 -3.04 5.13 -16.81
N GLU A 127 -4.00 5.88 -17.38
CA GLU A 127 -4.95 5.35 -18.37
C GLU A 127 -4.25 4.72 -19.59
N GLY A 128 -3.17 5.34 -20.08
CA GLY A 128 -2.40 4.80 -21.20
C GLY A 128 -1.71 3.47 -20.85
N ILE A 129 -1.09 3.40 -19.67
CA ILE A 129 -0.45 2.17 -19.17
C ILE A 129 -1.50 1.09 -18.95
N GLU A 130 -2.65 1.43 -18.38
CA GLU A 130 -3.73 0.49 -18.12
C GLU A 130 -4.29 -0.12 -19.42
N LYS A 131 -4.49 0.70 -20.47
CA LYS A 131 -4.90 0.18 -21.80
C LYS A 131 -3.86 -0.75 -22.40
N GLU A 132 -2.57 -0.46 -22.22
CA GLU A 132 -1.50 -1.34 -22.69
C GLU A 132 -1.49 -2.68 -21.94
N LEU A 133 -1.65 -2.64 -20.61
CA LEU A 133 -1.79 -3.84 -19.77
C LEU A 133 -3.02 -4.65 -20.18
N GLU A 134 -4.17 -4.02 -20.39
CA GLU A 134 -5.40 -4.68 -20.87
C GLU A 134 -5.18 -5.40 -22.21
N ARG A 135 -4.46 -4.78 -23.13
CA ARG A 135 -4.17 -5.37 -24.46
C ARG A 135 -3.20 -6.55 -24.38
N LYS A 136 -2.26 -6.53 -23.44
CA LYS A 136 -1.20 -7.56 -23.29
C LYS A 136 -1.55 -8.67 -22.31
N ALA A 137 -2.57 -8.48 -21.46
CA ALA A 137 -2.85 -9.41 -20.38
C ALA A 137 -3.42 -10.74 -20.88
N ASP A 138 -2.80 -11.83 -20.42
CA ASP A 138 -3.33 -13.19 -20.59
C ASP A 138 -4.60 -13.39 -19.75
N LYS A 139 -4.65 -12.70 -18.60
CA LYS A 139 -5.76 -12.78 -17.65
C LYS A 139 -5.93 -11.45 -16.92
N ILE A 140 -7.19 -11.09 -16.67
CA ILE A 140 -7.56 -9.95 -15.84
C ILE A 140 -8.45 -10.45 -14.71
N PHE A 141 -8.06 -10.17 -13.46
CA PHE A 141 -8.86 -10.48 -12.28
C PHE A 141 -9.34 -9.19 -11.61
N VAL A 142 -10.65 -9.07 -11.35
CA VAL A 142 -11.21 -7.94 -10.61
C VAL A 142 -11.33 -8.33 -9.14
N ARG A 143 -10.64 -7.60 -8.28
CA ARG A 143 -10.69 -7.80 -6.84
C ARG A 143 -11.97 -7.22 -6.27
N ASP A 144 -12.49 -7.83 -5.21
CA ASP A 144 -13.60 -7.25 -4.46
C ASP A 144 -13.20 -5.86 -3.94
N VAL A 145 -12.12 -5.78 -3.17
CA VAL A 145 -11.70 -4.54 -2.50
C VAL A 145 -11.33 -3.45 -3.51
N ASN A 146 -12.08 -2.34 -3.46
CA ASN A 146 -11.96 -1.17 -4.34
C ASN A 146 -12.12 -1.47 -5.85
N PHE A 147 -12.65 -2.63 -6.25
CA PHE A 147 -12.80 -3.04 -7.66
C PHE A 147 -11.52 -2.92 -8.49
N ARG A 148 -10.36 -3.11 -7.85
CA ARG A 148 -9.07 -3.02 -8.55
C ARG A 148 -8.86 -4.22 -9.47
N LYS A 149 -8.39 -3.97 -10.68
CA LYS A 149 -7.97 -4.98 -11.64
C LYS A 149 -6.52 -5.41 -11.37
N GLN A 150 -6.29 -6.72 -11.49
CA GLN A 150 -4.98 -7.35 -11.58
C GLN A 150 -4.78 -7.85 -13.01
N TYR A 151 -3.76 -7.35 -13.66
CA TYR A 151 -3.34 -7.71 -15.01
C TYR A 151 -2.20 -8.72 -14.91
N PHE A 152 -2.40 -9.90 -15.50
CA PHE A 152 -1.37 -10.93 -15.63
C PHE A 152 -0.76 -10.80 -17.02
N VAL A 153 0.49 -10.35 -17.10
CA VAL A 153 1.17 -10.04 -18.36
C VAL A 153 2.56 -10.65 -18.33
N ASP A 154 2.85 -11.59 -19.23
CA ASP A 154 4.17 -12.22 -19.38
C ASP A 154 4.75 -12.77 -18.06
N GLY A 155 3.90 -13.30 -17.18
CA GLY A 155 4.28 -13.83 -15.86
C GLY A 155 4.43 -12.79 -14.75
N ALA A 156 4.26 -11.49 -15.03
CA ALA A 156 4.14 -10.45 -14.01
C ALA A 156 2.67 -10.25 -13.61
N VAL A 157 2.44 -9.73 -12.39
CA VAL A 157 1.11 -9.31 -11.92
C VAL A 157 1.14 -7.81 -11.60
N VAL A 158 0.33 -7.04 -12.30
CA VAL A 158 0.28 -5.57 -12.16
C VAL A 158 -1.12 -5.12 -11.73
N GLU A 159 -1.20 -4.24 -10.73
CA GLU A 159 -2.41 -3.51 -10.34
C GLU A 159 -2.24 -2.03 -10.67
N VAL A 160 -3.28 -1.41 -11.24
CA VAL A 160 -3.36 0.05 -11.41
C VAL A 160 -4.24 0.62 -10.30
N VAL A 161 -3.73 1.58 -9.54
CA VAL A 161 -4.41 2.18 -8.38
C VAL A 161 -4.74 3.65 -8.65
N ARG A 162 -5.98 3.89 -9.08
CA ARG A 162 -6.54 5.23 -9.32
C ARG A 162 -7.55 5.60 -8.25
N ALA A 163 -7.08 6.18 -7.15
CA ALA A 163 -7.95 6.53 -6.01
C ALA A 163 -8.58 7.92 -6.15
N HIS A 164 -7.99 8.81 -6.96
CA HIS A 164 -8.48 10.17 -7.19
C HIS A 164 -9.73 10.15 -8.08
N LEU A 165 -10.78 10.89 -7.68
CA LEU A 165 -12.06 11.00 -8.40
C LEU A 165 -12.73 9.66 -8.76
N ASN A 166 -12.50 8.62 -7.96
CA ASN A 166 -13.00 7.29 -8.23
C ASN A 166 -14.05 6.85 -7.19
N GLN A 167 -15.32 7.04 -7.54
CA GLN A 167 -16.44 6.69 -6.66
C GLN A 167 -16.47 5.19 -6.33
N ASN A 168 -16.20 4.32 -7.31
CA ASN A 168 -16.21 2.87 -7.13
C ASN A 168 -15.13 2.43 -6.15
N PHE A 169 -13.97 3.09 -6.19
CA PHE A 169 -12.90 2.89 -5.21
C PHE A 169 -13.36 3.26 -3.80
N CYS A 170 -13.99 4.42 -3.62
CA CYS A 170 -14.45 4.88 -2.31
C CYS A 170 -15.62 4.07 -1.74
N LYS A 171 -16.63 3.75 -2.57
CA LYS A 171 -17.83 3.00 -2.17
C LYS A 171 -17.51 1.62 -1.60
N ASN A 172 -16.49 0.95 -2.14
CA ASN A 172 -16.06 -0.36 -1.61
C ASN A 172 -14.79 -0.31 -0.74
N CYS A 173 -14.48 0.85 -0.16
CA CYS A 173 -13.46 0.94 0.86
C CYS A 173 -14.04 0.43 2.19
N ARG A 174 -13.27 -0.37 2.93
CA ARG A 174 -13.63 -0.85 4.30
C ARG A 174 -12.55 -0.53 5.35
N LYS A 175 -11.57 0.32 4.98
CA LYS A 175 -10.43 0.64 5.85
C LYS A 175 -10.79 1.70 6.88
N ILE A 176 -10.36 1.49 8.11
CA ILE A 176 -10.21 2.51 9.17
C ILE A 176 -8.73 2.62 9.51
N ARG A 177 -8.29 3.76 10.05
CA ARG A 177 -6.89 4.00 10.39
C ARG A 177 -6.79 4.55 11.81
N ILE A 178 -5.66 4.29 12.44
CA ILE A 178 -5.24 4.95 13.66
C ILE A 178 -3.95 5.71 13.32
N THR A 179 -3.88 6.98 13.69
CA THR A 179 -2.70 7.81 13.53
C THR A 179 -1.70 7.55 14.67
N SER A 180 -0.44 7.91 14.48
CA SER A 180 0.61 7.71 15.48
C SER A 180 0.38 8.51 16.77
N ASP A 181 -0.37 9.59 16.71
CA ASP A 181 -0.77 10.44 17.83
C ASP A 181 -2.13 10.05 18.44
N GLY A 182 -2.66 8.87 18.08
CA GLY A 182 -3.80 8.26 18.78
C GLY A 182 -5.17 8.78 18.33
N PHE A 183 -5.32 9.15 17.06
CA PHE A 183 -6.61 9.49 16.47
C PHE A 183 -7.09 8.39 15.52
N ILE A 184 -8.39 8.12 15.56
CA ILE A 184 -9.05 7.37 14.50
C ILE A 184 -9.24 8.30 13.31
N LYS A 185 -8.77 7.85 12.15
CA LYS A 185 -8.87 8.54 10.85
C LYS A 185 -9.73 7.71 9.88
N PRO A 186 -11.04 8.04 9.75
CA PRO A 186 -11.96 7.25 8.93
C PRO A 186 -11.61 7.25 7.44
N CYS A 187 -11.05 8.35 6.93
CA CYS A 187 -10.64 8.48 5.53
C CYS A 187 -9.21 9.03 5.42
N LEU A 188 -8.41 8.49 4.49
CA LEU A 188 -7.04 8.98 4.24
C LEU A 188 -7.03 10.46 3.78
N MET A 189 -8.06 10.86 3.03
CA MET A 189 -8.09 12.11 2.25
C MET A 189 -8.58 13.35 3.02
N ARG A 190 -8.97 13.23 4.30
CA ARG A 190 -9.53 14.35 5.07
C ARG A 190 -9.15 14.26 6.56
N ASP A 191 -9.09 15.40 7.23
CA ASP A 191 -8.72 15.53 8.64
C ASP A 191 -9.80 16.23 9.50
N ASP A 192 -10.90 16.63 8.88
CA ASP A 192 -12.03 17.32 9.54
C ASP A 192 -12.97 16.36 10.31
N ASN A 193 -12.72 15.05 10.27
CA ASN A 193 -13.54 14.03 10.94
C ASN A 193 -12.73 13.07 11.82
N LEU A 194 -11.56 13.50 12.32
CA LEU A 194 -10.76 12.72 13.26
C LEU A 194 -11.47 12.55 14.60
N VAL A 195 -11.22 11.42 15.26
CA VAL A 195 -11.72 11.12 16.62
C VAL A 195 -10.54 10.75 17.50
N LYS A 196 -10.32 11.49 18.60
CA LYS A 196 -9.26 11.17 19.56
C LYS A 196 -9.63 9.91 20.32
N ILE A 197 -8.71 8.95 20.41
CA ILE A 197 -8.93 7.72 21.19
C ILE A 197 -8.78 8.02 22.68
N ASN A 198 -9.74 7.55 23.48
CA ASN A 198 -9.67 7.62 24.93
C ASN A 198 -9.12 6.29 25.50
N PHE A 199 -7.83 6.25 25.80
CA PHE A 199 -7.14 5.06 26.31
C PHE A 199 -7.33 4.79 27.82
N LYS A 200 -8.39 5.31 28.44
CA LYS A 200 -8.66 5.12 29.90
C LYS A 200 -9.16 3.71 30.25
N SER A 201 -9.95 3.10 29.37
CA SER A 201 -10.54 1.78 29.55
C SER A 201 -10.95 1.20 28.20
N ASP A 202 -11.17 -0.12 28.13
CA ASP A 202 -11.65 -0.79 26.91
C ASP A 202 -13.00 -0.25 26.43
N GLU A 203 -13.90 0.11 27.36
CA GLU A 203 -15.19 0.72 27.05
C GLU A 203 -15.03 2.07 26.34
N GLU A 204 -14.11 2.91 26.83
CA GLU A 204 -13.84 4.21 26.24
C GLU A 204 -13.12 4.10 24.88
N ILE A 205 -12.21 3.13 24.74
CA ILE A 205 -11.59 2.80 23.44
C ILE A 205 -12.66 2.35 22.45
N MET A 206 -13.57 1.46 22.87
CA MET A 206 -14.65 0.96 22.02
C MET A 206 -15.59 2.08 21.57
N LYS A 207 -15.93 2.99 22.49
CA LYS A 207 -16.74 4.17 22.19
C LYS A 207 -16.07 5.07 21.15
N SER A 208 -14.78 5.36 21.31
CA SER A 208 -14.01 6.12 20.31
C SER A 208 -14.01 5.42 18.94
N LEU A 209 -13.81 4.09 18.92
CA LEU A 209 -13.83 3.28 17.68
C LEU A 209 -15.17 3.37 16.96
N LEU A 210 -16.29 3.17 17.67
CA LEU A 210 -17.63 3.25 17.12
C LEU A 210 -17.94 4.66 16.59
N GLU A 211 -17.54 5.71 17.31
CA GLU A 211 -17.68 7.09 16.83
C GLU A 211 -16.93 7.30 15.52
N GLY A 212 -15.68 6.85 15.43
CA GLY A 212 -14.88 6.93 14.21
C GLY A 212 -15.48 6.15 13.03
N ILE A 213 -16.05 4.97 13.29
CA ILE A 213 -16.77 4.18 12.28
C ILE A 213 -18.00 4.94 11.78
N ASN A 214 -18.78 5.54 12.69
CA ASN A 214 -20.00 6.27 12.33
C ASN A 214 -19.72 7.59 11.60
N LYS A 215 -18.56 8.21 11.82
CA LYS A 215 -18.08 9.40 11.08
C LYS A 215 -17.53 9.09 9.69
N ARG A 216 -17.49 7.82 9.29
CA ARG A 216 -16.99 7.41 7.97
C ARG A 216 -17.99 7.81 6.88
N GLU A 217 -17.49 8.54 5.89
CA GLU A 217 -18.24 8.93 4.70
C GLU A 217 -17.48 8.60 3.42
N ILE A 218 -18.22 8.41 2.32
CA ILE A 218 -17.63 8.34 0.97
C ILE A 218 -17.06 9.72 0.63
N TYR A 219 -15.77 9.75 0.30
CA TYR A 219 -15.05 10.99 -0.01
C TYR A 219 -15.32 11.47 -1.45
N TYR A 220 -14.97 10.66 -2.46
CA TYR A 220 -15.37 10.90 -3.84
C TYR A 220 -16.75 10.30 -4.04
N ARG A 221 -17.78 11.14 -3.92
CA ARG A 221 -19.20 10.77 -4.03
C ARG A 221 -19.66 10.66 -5.46
#